data_AF-A0A5C9EQZ1-F1
#
_entry.id   AF-A0A5C9EQZ1-F1
#
_cell.length_a   1.000
_cell.length_b   1.000
_cell.length_c   1.000
_cell.angle_alpha   90.00
_cell.angle_beta   90.00
_cell.angle_gamma   90.00
#
_symmetry.space_group_name_H-M   'P 1'
#
loop_
_entity.id
_entity.type
_entity.pdbx_description
1 polymer ?
#
loop_
_entity_poly.entity_id
_entity_poly.type
_entity_poly.pdbx_seq_one_letter_code
_entity_poly.pdbx_strand_id
1 'polypeptide(L)'
;MAEEPKENEQPEVPETTEPAPSKEASSIWETLEPLVTEIGKWAWVIGIINGLIYILVAVYWIALFGPVLVYIPSTLFEVIWNILGAVIAIFFSLVIVRPRFSNKCKNQDWDYLLNDVLMLGNIRFPWMFIWAIILSIFGYGWGGAAVLFCAFVLVFMGPKPYQWTE
;
A
#
# COMPACT_ATOMS: atom_id res chain seq x y z
N MET A 1 49.25 14.75 52.13
CA MET A 1 47.92 14.14 51.93
C MET A 1 47.35 14.78 50.68
N ALA A 2 47.31 14.05 49.57
CA ALA A 2 46.73 14.53 48.32
C ALA A 2 45.34 13.90 48.19
N GLU A 3 44.31 14.74 48.02
CA GLU A 3 42.92 14.34 47.87
C GLU A 3 42.70 13.69 46.49
N GLU A 4 41.99 12.55 46.48
CA GLU A 4 41.58 11.85 45.26
C GLU A 4 40.46 12.62 44.53
N PRO A 5 40.42 12.65 43.19
CA PRO A 5 39.32 13.25 42.45
C PRO A 5 38.10 12.32 42.44
N LYS A 6 36.95 12.87 42.80
CA LYS A 6 35.64 12.22 42.80
C LYS A 6 35.25 11.75 41.40
N GLU A 7 34.80 10.51 41.35
CA GLU A 7 34.22 9.81 40.23
C GLU A 7 33.00 10.57 39.67
N ASN A 8 32.98 10.74 38.36
CA ASN A 8 31.99 11.53 37.63
C ASN A 8 30.82 10.61 37.25
N GLU A 9 29.75 10.61 38.05
CA GLU A 9 28.50 9.91 37.73
C GLU A 9 27.87 10.55 36.49
N GLN A 10 27.90 9.84 35.36
CA GLN A 10 27.08 10.18 34.21
C GLN A 10 25.61 9.88 34.54
N PRO A 11 24.67 10.81 34.26
CA PRO A 11 23.25 10.52 34.42
C PRO A 11 22.82 9.46 33.40
N GLU A 12 22.28 8.33 33.89
CA GLU A 12 21.59 7.33 33.08
C GLU A 12 20.45 8.03 32.31
N VAL A 13 20.56 8.01 30.98
CA VAL A 13 19.46 8.39 30.10
C VAL A 13 18.36 7.35 30.30
N PRO A 14 17.13 7.74 30.70
CA PRO A 14 16.06 6.78 30.88
C PRO A 14 15.77 6.11 29.54
N GLU A 15 15.95 4.79 29.51
CA GLU A 15 15.59 3.92 28.40
C GLU A 15 14.09 4.09 28.16
N THR A 16 13.71 4.85 27.13
CA THR A 16 12.34 4.93 26.65
C THR A 16 11.97 3.54 26.15
N THR A 17 11.42 2.74 27.06
CA THR A 17 10.84 1.44 26.78
C THR A 17 9.61 1.69 25.91
N GLU A 18 9.73 1.39 24.61
CA GLU A 18 8.57 1.29 23.74
C GLU A 18 7.51 0.44 24.44
N PRO A 19 6.24 0.90 24.50
CA PRO A 19 5.20 0.11 25.11
C PRO A 19 5.06 -1.19 24.33
N ALA A 20 5.28 -2.31 25.01
CA ALA A 20 5.08 -3.64 24.45
C ALA A 20 3.68 -3.71 23.82
N PRO A 21 3.53 -4.33 22.63
CA PRO A 21 2.23 -4.44 21.97
C PRO A 21 1.21 -5.03 22.94
N SER A 22 0.03 -4.39 23.04
CA SER A 22 -1.01 -4.88 23.91
C SER A 22 -1.41 -6.30 23.47
N LYS A 23 -1.66 -7.18 24.42
CA LYS A 23 -2.07 -8.59 24.20
C LYS A 23 -3.31 -8.73 23.30
N GLU A 24 -4.08 -7.66 23.15
CA GLU A 24 -5.26 -7.56 22.31
C GLU A 24 -4.93 -7.25 20.83
N ALA A 25 -3.87 -6.47 20.56
CA ALA A 25 -3.41 -6.24 19.19
C ALA A 25 -2.86 -7.52 18.55
N SER A 26 -2.14 -8.33 19.31
CA SER A 26 -1.63 -9.62 18.83
C SER A 26 -2.76 -10.60 18.48
N SER A 27 -3.84 -10.65 19.26
CA SER A 27 -4.96 -11.57 18.99
C SER A 27 -5.81 -11.16 17.77
N ILE A 28 -5.98 -9.85 17.55
CA ILE A 28 -6.65 -9.33 16.34
C ILE A 28 -5.79 -9.63 15.10
N TRP A 29 -4.48 -9.41 15.17
CA TRP A 29 -3.57 -9.69 14.06
C TRP A 29 -3.60 -11.16 13.66
N GLU A 30 -3.51 -12.09 14.61
CA GLU A 30 -3.57 -13.54 14.33
C GLU A 30 -4.85 -13.95 13.58
N THR A 31 -5.95 -13.23 13.81
CA THR A 31 -7.23 -13.45 13.11
C THR A 31 -7.23 -12.85 11.71
N LEU A 32 -6.60 -11.68 11.52
CA LEU A 32 -6.59 -10.95 10.25
C LEU A 32 -5.47 -11.38 9.29
N GLU A 33 -4.37 -11.92 9.81
CA GLU A 33 -3.19 -12.31 9.04
C GLU A 33 -3.52 -13.23 7.85
N PRO A 34 -4.32 -14.30 7.98
CA PRO A 34 -4.67 -15.15 6.85
C PRO A 34 -5.43 -14.38 5.76
N LEU A 35 -6.32 -13.48 6.16
CA LEU A 35 -7.12 -12.65 5.25
C LEU A 35 -6.22 -11.65 4.51
N VAL A 36 -5.35 -10.94 5.23
CA VAL A 36 -4.40 -9.99 4.64
C VAL A 36 -3.42 -10.70 3.70
N THR A 37 -2.95 -11.88 4.09
CA THR A 37 -2.06 -12.71 3.27
C THR A 37 -2.74 -13.11 1.96
N GLU A 38 -3.96 -13.64 2.03
CA GLU A 38 -4.63 -14.13 0.82
C GLU A 38 -5.07 -12.98 -0.08
N ILE A 39 -5.67 -11.91 0.46
CA ILE A 39 -6.01 -10.72 -0.34
C ILE A 39 -4.74 -10.09 -0.94
N GLY A 40 -3.70 -9.90 -0.13
CA GLY A 40 -2.45 -9.26 -0.56
C GLY A 40 -1.75 -10.03 -1.68
N LYS A 41 -1.73 -11.37 -1.58
CA LYS A 41 -1.20 -12.28 -2.62
C LYS A 41 -1.92 -12.14 -3.96
N TRP A 42 -3.24 -11.91 -3.94
CA TRP A 42 -4.07 -11.76 -5.15
C TRP A 42 -4.26 -10.31 -5.60
N ALA A 43 -3.79 -9.31 -4.84
CA ALA A 43 -3.99 -7.90 -5.14
C ALA A 43 -3.53 -7.49 -6.56
N TRP A 44 -2.41 -8.04 -7.04
CA TRP A 44 -1.95 -7.79 -8.42
C TRP A 44 -2.88 -8.37 -9.49
N VAL A 45 -3.51 -9.52 -9.23
CA VAL A 45 -4.48 -10.14 -10.15
C VAL A 45 -5.75 -9.30 -10.21
N ILE A 46 -6.21 -8.80 -9.06
CA ILE A 46 -7.36 -7.88 -8.99
C ILE A 46 -7.09 -6.64 -9.85
N GLY A 47 -5.91 -6.04 -9.74
CA GLY A 47 -5.53 -4.89 -10.57
C GLY A 47 -5.50 -5.19 -12.08
N ILE A 48 -5.03 -6.38 -12.49
CA ILE A 48 -5.07 -6.81 -13.89
C ILE A 48 -6.51 -7.00 -14.38
N ILE A 49 -7.34 -7.73 -13.62
CA ILE A 49 -8.75 -7.97 -13.97
C ILE A 49 -9.47 -6.62 -14.12
N ASN A 50 -9.23 -5.69 -13.20
CA ASN A 50 -9.78 -4.35 -13.26
C ASN A 50 -9.37 -3.63 -14.56
N GLY A 51 -8.08 -3.63 -14.91
CA GLY A 51 -7.63 -3.05 -16.18
C GLY A 51 -8.28 -3.71 -17.41
N LEU A 52 -8.41 -5.04 -17.43
CA LEU A 52 -9.09 -5.74 -18.53
C LEU A 52 -10.56 -5.34 -18.66
N ILE A 53 -11.28 -5.19 -17.54
CA ILE A 53 -12.66 -4.70 -17.53
C ILE A 53 -12.74 -3.31 -18.17
N TYR A 54 -11.85 -2.38 -17.80
CA TYR A 54 -11.86 -1.03 -18.36
C TYR A 54 -11.50 -0.98 -19.84
N ILE A 55 -10.64 -1.88 -20.34
CA ILE A 55 -10.42 -2.04 -21.79
C ILE A 55 -11.72 -2.48 -22.49
N LEU A 56 -12.41 -3.49 -21.94
CA LEU A 56 -13.67 -3.98 -22.53
C LEU A 56 -14.75 -2.90 -22.54
N VAL A 57 -14.87 -2.14 -21.45
CA VAL A 57 -15.78 -0.99 -21.36
C VAL A 57 -15.44 0.06 -22.41
N ALA A 58 -14.17 0.43 -22.58
CA ALA A 58 -13.76 1.40 -23.60
C ALA A 58 -14.09 0.92 -25.03
N VAL A 59 -13.80 -0.35 -25.34
CA VAL A 59 -14.12 -0.96 -26.64
C VAL A 59 -15.63 -0.96 -26.89
N TYR A 60 -16.44 -1.28 -25.88
CA TYR A 60 -17.89 -1.22 -25.95
C TYR A 60 -18.40 0.19 -26.27
N TRP A 61 -17.87 1.22 -25.60
CA TRP A 61 -18.23 2.62 -25.87
C TRP A 61 -17.85 3.07 -27.28
N ILE A 62 -16.67 2.69 -27.76
CA ILE A 62 -16.22 2.98 -29.13
C ILE A 62 -17.13 2.29 -30.15
N ALA A 63 -17.51 1.03 -29.91
CA ALA A 63 -18.35 0.27 -30.82
C ALA A 63 -19.76 0.85 -30.95
N LEU A 64 -20.36 1.31 -29.85
CA LEU A 64 -21.73 1.84 -29.86
C LEU A 64 -21.81 3.31 -30.29
N PHE A 65 -20.84 4.13 -29.88
CA PHE A 65 -20.95 5.58 -30.00
C PHE A 65 -19.83 6.21 -30.82
N GLY A 66 -18.91 5.42 -31.38
CA GLY A 66 -17.71 5.88 -32.09
C GLY A 66 -17.89 7.10 -32.99
N PRO A 67 -18.88 7.11 -33.92
CA PRO A 67 -19.11 8.24 -34.82
C PRO A 67 -19.52 9.54 -34.10
N VAL A 68 -20.10 9.44 -32.91
CA VAL A 68 -20.67 10.57 -32.14
C VAL A 68 -19.76 10.98 -30.96
N LEU A 69 -18.87 10.12 -30.49
CA LEU A 69 -17.98 10.37 -29.34
C LEU A 69 -17.19 11.68 -29.46
N VAL A 70 -16.78 12.06 -30.68
CA VAL A 70 -16.02 13.28 -30.95
C VAL A 70 -16.80 14.56 -30.59
N TYR A 71 -18.13 14.51 -30.60
CA TYR A 71 -18.99 15.64 -30.27
C TYR A 71 -19.36 15.73 -28.78
N ILE A 72 -18.95 14.75 -27.97
CA ILE A 72 -19.19 14.73 -26.52
C ILE A 72 -17.83 14.63 -25.81
N PRO A 73 -17.17 15.77 -25.54
CA PRO A 73 -15.79 15.80 -25.03
C PRO A 73 -15.58 15.00 -23.75
N SER A 74 -16.56 14.98 -22.84
CA SER A 74 -16.50 14.21 -21.59
C SER A 74 -16.43 12.70 -21.85
N THR A 75 -17.25 12.18 -22.77
CA THR A 75 -17.24 10.74 -23.09
C THR A 75 -15.97 10.35 -23.82
N LEU A 76 -15.45 11.22 -24.71
CA LEU A 76 -14.17 10.99 -25.36
C LEU A 76 -13.02 10.93 -24.33
N PHE A 77 -13.01 11.86 -23.37
CA PHE A 77 -12.04 11.85 -22.28
C PHE A 77 -12.14 10.57 -21.45
N GLU A 78 -13.34 10.14 -21.06
CA GLU A 78 -13.55 8.89 -20.31
C GLU A 78 -13.06 7.67 -21.08
N VAL A 79 -13.33 7.57 -22.39
CA VAL A 79 -12.84 6.46 -23.22
C VAL A 79 -11.31 6.45 -23.27
N ILE A 80 -10.67 7.60 -23.47
CA ILE A 80 -9.21 7.73 -23.47
C ILE A 80 -8.63 7.35 -22.10
N TRP A 81 -9.23 7.86 -21.02
CA TRP A 81 -8.79 7.59 -19.65
C TRP A 81 -8.97 6.11 -19.28
N ASN A 82 -10.06 5.46 -19.70
CA ASN A 82 -10.27 4.03 -19.50
C ASN A 82 -9.17 3.19 -20.15
N ILE A 83 -8.79 3.51 -21.40
CA ILE A 83 -7.72 2.78 -22.10
C ILE A 83 -6.37 3.04 -21.42
N LEU A 84 -6.03 4.31 -21.19
CA LEU A 84 -4.75 4.68 -20.61
C LEU A 84 -4.61 4.16 -19.17
N GLY A 85 -5.63 4.36 -18.35
CA GLY A 85 -5.71 3.89 -16.98
C GLY A 85 -5.62 2.37 -16.90
N ALA A 86 -6.32 1.64 -17.78
CA ALA A 86 -6.20 0.19 -17.83
C ALA A 86 -4.78 -0.29 -18.15
N VAL A 87 -4.12 0.30 -19.15
CA VAL A 87 -2.74 -0.07 -19.51
C VAL A 87 -1.79 0.20 -18.35
N ILE A 88 -1.90 1.38 -17.73
CA ILE A 88 -1.08 1.75 -16.58
C ILE A 88 -1.35 0.83 -15.39
N ALA A 89 -2.62 0.55 -15.08
CA ALA A 89 -3.01 -0.33 -13.98
C ALA A 89 -2.44 -1.75 -14.17
N ILE A 90 -2.60 -2.35 -15.35
CA ILE A 90 -2.06 -3.68 -15.68
C ILE A 90 -0.53 -3.68 -15.53
N PHE A 91 0.14 -2.70 -16.11
CA PHE A 91 1.59 -2.59 -16.04
C PHE A 91 2.08 -2.43 -14.58
N PHE A 92 1.46 -1.52 -13.83
CA PHE A 92 1.82 -1.25 -12.44
C PHE A 92 1.52 -2.45 -11.53
N SER A 93 0.42 -3.17 -11.78
CA SER A 93 0.12 -4.43 -11.08
C SER A 93 1.19 -5.49 -11.31
N LEU A 94 1.70 -5.64 -12.53
CA LEU A 94 2.73 -6.62 -12.88
C LEU A 94 4.12 -6.23 -12.38
N VAL A 95 4.50 -4.96 -12.52
CA VAL A 95 5.88 -4.49 -12.31
C VAL A 95 6.12 -4.01 -10.88
N ILE A 96 5.11 -3.49 -10.20
CA ILE A 96 5.26 -2.94 -8.85
C ILE A 96 4.53 -3.80 -7.83
N VAL A 97 3.20 -3.96 -7.98
CA VAL A 97 2.40 -4.61 -6.94
C VAL A 97 2.75 -6.08 -6.79
N ARG A 98 2.91 -6.82 -7.88
CA ARG A 98 3.29 -8.23 -7.80
C ARG A 98 4.63 -8.45 -7.05
N PRO A 99 5.77 -7.86 -7.46
CA PRO A 99 7.04 -8.13 -6.80
C PRO A 99 7.22 -7.45 -5.44
N ARG A 100 6.74 -6.21 -5.27
CA ARG A 100 7.01 -5.44 -4.05
C ARG A 100 5.94 -5.60 -2.98
N PHE A 101 4.72 -5.95 -3.35
CA PHE A 101 3.60 -6.07 -2.42
C PHE A 101 3.12 -7.52 -2.30
N SER A 102 2.55 -8.09 -3.36
CA SER A 102 1.90 -9.40 -3.31
C SER A 102 2.85 -10.55 -2.98
N ASN A 103 4.07 -10.52 -3.48
CA ASN A 103 5.09 -11.52 -3.11
C ASN A 103 5.49 -11.41 -1.64
N LYS A 104 5.52 -10.19 -1.09
CA LYS A 104 5.84 -9.94 0.32
C LYS A 104 4.72 -10.38 1.23
N CYS A 105 3.46 -10.10 0.89
CA CYS A 105 2.30 -10.68 1.57
C CYS A 105 2.31 -12.21 1.51
N LYS A 106 2.56 -12.80 0.33
CA LYS A 106 2.62 -14.26 0.16
C LYS A 106 3.70 -14.91 1.06
N ASN A 107 4.83 -14.24 1.22
CA ASN A 107 5.94 -14.71 2.05
C ASN A 107 5.86 -14.23 3.50
N GLN A 108 4.79 -13.53 3.88
CA GLN A 108 4.60 -12.94 5.21
C GLN A 108 5.76 -12.05 5.66
N ASP A 109 6.40 -11.35 4.71
CA ASP A 109 7.51 -10.44 4.95
C ASP A 109 6.97 -9.07 5.39
N TRP A 110 6.36 -9.05 6.57
CA TRP A 110 5.70 -7.88 7.15
C TRP A 110 6.69 -6.78 7.51
N ASP A 111 7.89 -7.17 7.94
CA ASP A 111 8.98 -6.24 8.26
C ASP A 111 9.41 -5.45 7.02
N TYR A 112 9.50 -6.08 5.84
CA TYR A 112 9.72 -5.34 4.60
C TYR A 112 8.59 -4.35 4.33
N LEU A 113 7.32 -4.77 4.42
CA LEU A 113 6.17 -3.92 4.06
C LEU A 113 5.99 -2.72 4.99
N LEU A 114 6.31 -2.88 6.28
CA LEU A 114 6.25 -1.81 7.28
C LEU A 114 7.49 -0.91 7.26
N ASN A 115 8.63 -1.37 6.76
CA ASN A 115 9.85 -0.54 6.67
C ASN A 115 10.13 0.01 5.27
N ASP A 116 9.43 -0.45 4.23
CA ASP A 116 9.47 0.16 2.89
C ASP A 116 8.67 1.47 2.90
N VAL A 117 9.32 2.54 3.37
CA VAL A 117 8.73 3.86 3.58
C VAL A 117 9.41 4.93 2.74
N LEU A 118 8.64 5.98 2.43
CA LEU A 118 9.13 7.26 1.95
C LEU A 118 9.36 8.18 3.15
N MET A 119 10.60 8.62 3.33
CA MET A 119 10.96 9.60 4.36
C MET A 119 10.65 11.01 3.88
N LEU A 120 9.85 11.75 4.66
CA LEU A 120 9.52 13.16 4.44
C LEU A 120 9.92 13.96 5.69
N GLY A 121 11.19 14.35 5.77
CA GLY A 121 11.76 14.88 7.01
C GLY A 121 11.78 13.76 8.07
N ASN A 122 11.12 13.98 9.22
CA ASN A 122 11.00 12.97 10.27
C ASN A 122 9.76 12.05 10.12
N ILE A 123 8.96 12.20 9.06
CA ILE A 123 7.73 11.43 8.87
C ILE A 123 8.02 10.22 7.96
N ARG A 124 7.59 9.03 8.41
CA ARG A 124 7.69 7.76 7.70
C ARG A 124 6.35 7.44 7.03
N PHE A 125 6.27 7.51 5.70
CA PHE A 125 5.05 7.17 4.96
C PHE A 125 5.20 5.85 4.18
N PRO A 126 4.38 4.81 4.44
CA PRO A 126 4.52 3.51 3.76
C PRO A 126 4.31 3.59 2.25
N TRP A 127 5.22 3.00 1.48
CA TRP A 127 5.11 2.95 0.02
C TRP A 127 3.86 2.20 -0.47
N MET A 128 3.37 1.23 0.30
CA MET A 128 2.15 0.49 -0.05
C MET A 128 0.90 1.37 -0.17
N PHE A 129 0.80 2.47 0.59
CA PHE A 129 -0.28 3.45 0.40
C PHE A 129 -0.12 4.21 -0.90
N ILE A 130 1.10 4.58 -1.29
CA ILE A 130 1.38 5.26 -2.55
C ILE A 130 0.99 4.35 -3.72
N TRP A 131 1.38 3.08 -3.69
CA TRP A 131 1.03 2.12 -4.72
C TRP A 131 -0.49 1.90 -4.82
N ALA A 132 -1.17 1.82 -3.68
CA ALA A 132 -2.62 1.72 -3.63
C ALA A 132 -3.32 2.93 -4.25
N ILE A 133 -2.87 4.16 -3.92
CA ILE A 133 -3.43 5.40 -4.48
C ILE A 133 -3.23 5.46 -5.99
N ILE A 134 -2.03 5.12 -6.48
CA ILE A 134 -1.75 5.09 -7.93
C ILE A 134 -2.71 4.11 -8.64
N LEU A 135 -2.86 2.89 -8.11
CA LEU A 135 -3.80 1.92 -8.68
C LEU A 135 -5.26 2.36 -8.56
N SER A 136 -5.64 3.10 -7.53
CA SER A 136 -6.98 3.67 -7.40
C SER A 136 -7.22 4.77 -8.44
N ILE A 137 -6.24 5.61 -8.76
CA ILE A 137 -6.41 6.66 -9.78
C ILE A 137 -6.59 6.03 -11.17
N PHE A 138 -5.72 5.08 -11.53
CA PHE A 138 -5.75 4.45 -12.86
C PHE A 138 -6.75 3.30 -12.98
N GLY A 139 -7.24 2.79 -11.86
CA GLY A 139 -8.23 1.73 -11.77
C GLY A 139 -9.58 2.16 -11.20
N TYR A 140 -9.90 3.46 -11.24
CA TYR A 140 -11.19 4.04 -10.80
C TYR A 140 -11.61 3.56 -9.39
N GLY A 141 -10.70 3.68 -8.43
CA GLY A 141 -10.85 3.29 -7.03
C GLY A 141 -10.65 1.80 -6.79
N TRP A 142 -11.29 0.96 -7.60
CA TRP A 142 -11.31 -0.49 -7.40
C TRP A 142 -9.95 -1.15 -7.62
N GLY A 143 -9.15 -0.63 -8.55
CA GLY A 143 -7.83 -1.19 -8.86
C GLY A 143 -6.88 -1.21 -7.66
N GLY A 144 -6.97 -0.24 -6.74
CA GLY A 144 -6.11 -0.13 -5.57
C GLY A 144 -6.70 -0.67 -4.28
N ALA A 145 -7.98 -1.05 -4.27
CA ALA A 145 -8.73 -1.35 -3.05
C ALA A 145 -8.13 -2.49 -2.22
N ALA A 146 -7.67 -3.56 -2.86
CA ALA A 146 -7.06 -4.69 -2.17
C ALA A 146 -5.74 -4.31 -1.49
N VAL A 147 -4.87 -3.57 -2.19
CA VAL A 147 -3.60 -3.07 -1.62
C VAL A 147 -3.89 -2.09 -0.48
N LEU A 148 -4.85 -1.19 -0.68
CA LEU A 148 -5.24 -0.20 0.31
C LEU A 148 -5.75 -0.86 1.60
N PHE A 149 -6.66 -1.83 1.48
CA PHE A 149 -7.20 -2.59 2.60
C PHE A 149 -6.08 -3.24 3.41
N CYS A 150 -5.21 -4.02 2.75
CA CYS A 150 -4.09 -4.67 3.41
C CYS A 150 -3.12 -3.65 4.04
N ALA A 151 -2.86 -2.51 3.39
CA ALA A 151 -2.01 -1.46 3.93
C ALA A 151 -2.57 -0.85 5.21
N PHE A 152 -3.88 -0.57 5.25
CA PHE A 152 -4.56 -0.11 6.45
C PHE A 152 -4.46 -1.15 7.58
N VAL A 153 -4.79 -2.41 7.30
CA VAL A 153 -4.72 -3.46 8.33
C VAL A 153 -3.29 -3.62 8.86
N LEU A 154 -2.28 -3.64 7.99
CA LEU A 154 -0.88 -3.78 8.41
C LEU A 154 -0.40 -2.62 9.28
N VAL A 155 -0.76 -1.38 8.96
CA VAL A 155 -0.27 -0.20 9.70
C VAL A 155 -0.96 -0.03 11.04
N PHE A 156 -2.26 -0.32 11.13
CA PHE A 156 -3.05 -0.06 12.34
C PHE A 156 -3.31 -1.29 13.20
N MET A 157 -3.26 -2.48 12.61
CA MET A 157 -3.61 -3.76 13.24
C MET A 157 -2.58 -4.85 12.91
N GLY A 158 -1.39 -4.46 12.46
CA GLY A 158 -0.34 -5.37 12.05
C GLY A 158 0.33 -6.11 13.20
N PRO A 159 1.30 -6.98 12.90
CA PRO A 159 2.01 -7.79 13.90
C PRO A 159 2.83 -6.95 14.88
N LYS A 160 3.15 -5.70 14.51
CA LYS A 160 3.95 -4.76 15.29
C LYS A 160 3.37 -3.35 15.13
N PRO A 161 3.50 -2.48 16.14
CA PRO A 161 3.09 -1.08 16.00
C PRO A 161 3.93 -0.39 14.91
N TYR A 162 3.26 0.35 14.03
CA TYR A 162 3.95 1.11 12.99
C TYR A 162 4.55 2.39 13.57
N GLN A 163 5.84 2.60 13.30
CA GLN A 163 6.56 3.81 13.70
C GLN A 163 6.37 4.90 12.63
N TRP A 164 5.60 5.93 12.97
CA TRP A 164 5.30 7.06 12.06
C TRP A 164 6.45 8.06 11.93
N THR A 165 7.40 8.01 12.86
CA THR A 165 8.57 8.89 12.88
C THR A 165 9.84 8.09 13.05
N GLU A 166 10.95 8.68 12.62
CA GLU A 166 12.30 8.22 12.97
C GLU A 166 12.72 8.74 14.35
#